data_AF-A0AAW5SLL8-F1
#
_entry.id   AF-A0AAW5SLL8-F1
#
_cell.length_a   1.000
_cell.length_b   1.000
_cell.length_c   1.000
_cell.angle_alpha   90.00
_cell.angle_beta   90.00
_cell.angle_gamma   90.00
#
_symmetry.space_group_name_H-M   'P 1'
#
loop_
_entity.id
_entity.type
_entity.pdbx_description
1 polymer ?
#
loop_
_entity_poly.entity_id
_entity_poly.type
_entity_poly.pdbx_seq_one_letter_code
_entity_poly.pdbx_strand_id
1 'polypeptide(L)' 'MFDGSKRDRDAIADVFGEHLPQISADERDAPSPEDHAERDRWLRENLPPHHL' A
#
# COMPACT_ATOMS: atom_id res chain seq x y z
N MET A 1 3.89 2.09 -20.43
CA MET A 1 4.13 0.64 -20.34
C MET A 1 4.86 0.37 -19.02
N PHE A 2 4.19 -0.21 -18.01
CA PHE A 2 4.80 -0.57 -16.73
C PHE A 2 5.14 -2.07 -16.75
N ASP A 3 6.34 -2.42 -17.25
CA ASP A 3 6.85 -3.81 -17.28
C ASP A 3 7.81 -4.12 -16.10
N GLY A 4 7.93 -3.19 -15.13
CA GLY A 4 8.73 -3.39 -13.91
C GLY A 4 7.97 -4.04 -12.75
N SER A 5 6.64 -3.90 -12.73
CA SER A 5 5.83 -4.21 -11.53
C SER A 5 5.65 -5.70 -11.24
N LYS A 6 5.76 -6.57 -12.25
CA LYS A 6 5.65 -8.03 -12.07
C LYS A 6 6.90 -8.62 -11.41
N ARG A 7 8.08 -8.23 -11.91
CA ARG A 7 9.38 -8.65 -11.35
C ARG A 7 9.53 -8.21 -9.89
N ASP A 8 9.00 -7.04 -9.56
CA ASP A 8 8.98 -6.50 -8.20
C ASP A 8 8.08 -7.33 -7.25
N ARG A 9 6.87 -7.72 -7.70
CA ARG A 9 5.97 -8.58 -6.92
C ARG A 9 6.54 -9.97 -6.64
N ASP A 10 7.20 -10.58 -7.61
CA ASP A 10 7.81 -11.90 -7.43
C ASP A 10 8.96 -11.84 -6.42
N ALA A 11 9.76 -10.76 -6.45
CA ALA A 11 10.79 -10.52 -5.44
C ALA A 11 10.21 -10.27 -4.04
N ILE A 12 9.08 -9.57 -3.94
CA ILE A 12 8.38 -9.36 -2.66
C ILE A 12 7.83 -10.69 -2.12
N ALA A 13 7.23 -11.54 -2.96
CA ALA A 13 6.74 -12.85 -2.54
C ALA A 13 7.86 -13.76 -2.03
N ASP A 14 9.05 -13.69 -2.63
CA ASP A 14 10.24 -14.44 -2.17
C ASP A 14 10.73 -13.97 -0.79
N VAL A 15 10.65 -12.66 -0.51
CA VAL A 15 11.03 -12.08 0.79
C VAL A 15 10.05 -12.45 1.91
N PHE A 16 8.75 -12.40 1.64
CA PHE A 16 7.71 -12.64 2.65
C PHE A 16 7.24 -14.09 2.73
N GLY A 17 7.68 -14.95 1.79
CA GLY A 17 7.40 -16.39 1.79
C GLY A 17 5.95 -16.77 1.44
N GLU A 18 5.11 -15.79 1.10
CA GLU A 18 3.71 -15.97 0.74
C GLU A 18 3.40 -15.22 -0.56
N HIS A 19 2.70 -15.89 -1.48
CA HIS A 19 2.22 -15.24 -2.69
C HIS A 19 1.14 -14.22 -2.31
N LEU A 20 1.46 -12.95 -2.51
CA LEU A 20 0.48 -11.87 -2.33
C LEU A 20 -0.79 -12.17 -3.15
N PRO A 21 -1.99 -11.95 -2.58
CA PRO A 21 -3.24 -12.13 -3.30
C PRO A 21 -3.23 -11.35 -4.61
N GLN A 22 -3.48 -12.04 -5.72
CA GLN A 22 -3.57 -11.44 -7.04
C GLN A 22 -4.97 -10.87 -7.25
N ILE A 23 -5.34 -9.88 -6.44
CA ILE A 23 -6.58 -9.11 -6.61
C ILE A 23 -6.43 -8.14 -7.77
N SER A 24 -7.38 -8.17 -8.70
CA SER A 24 -7.46 -7.22 -9.82
C SER A 24 -7.70 -5.81 -9.29
N ALA A 25 -7.27 -4.79 -10.04
CA ALA A 25 -7.51 -3.39 -9.67
C ALA A 25 -9.02 -3.07 -9.57
N ASP A 26 -9.86 -3.79 -10.32
CA ASP A 26 -11.32 -3.65 -10.33
C ASP A 26 -11.98 -4.27 -9.08
N GLU A 27 -11.34 -5.27 -8.46
CA GLU A 27 -11.80 -5.93 -7.22
C GLU A 27 -11.35 -5.17 -5.96
N ARG A 28 -10.47 -4.17 -6.11
CA ARG A 28 -10.03 -3.34 -5.00
C ARG A 28 -11.05 -2.22 -4.78
N ASP A 29 -11.54 -2.10 -3.55
CA ASP A 29 -12.30 -0.92 -3.15
C ASP A 29 -11.48 0.36 -3.44
N ALA A 30 -12.12 1.30 -4.14
CA ALA A 30 -11.54 2.60 -4.38
C ALA A 30 -11.54 3.37 -3.05
N PRO A 31 -10.42 4.01 -2.67
CA PRO A 31 -10.38 4.78 -1.43
C PRO A 31 -11.42 5.89 -1.47
N SER A 32 -12.26 5.95 -0.44
CA SER A 32 -13.19 7.05 -0.21
C SER A 32 -12.41 8.30 0.22
N PRO A 33 -12.92 9.51 -0.07
CA PRO A 33 -12.40 10.74 0.54
C PRO A 33 -12.35 10.67 2.08
N GLU A 34 -13.21 9.88 2.72
CA GLU A 34 -13.17 9.64 4.17
C GLU A 34 -11.94 8.83 4.59
N ASP A 35 -11.58 7.78 3.85
CA ASP A 35 -10.36 6.98 4.10
C ASP A 35 -9.10 7.85 4.01
N HIS A 36 -9.09 8.81 3.09
CA HIS A 36 -8.00 9.77 2.96
C HIS A 36 -7.89 10.68 4.19
N ALA A 37 -9.01 11.20 4.69
CA ALA A 37 -9.03 12.05 5.87
C ALA A 37 -8.61 11.29 7.14
N GLU A 38 -9.06 10.04 7.30
CA GLU A 38 -8.65 9.17 8.42
C GLU A 38 -7.16 8.84 8.38
N ARG A 39 -6.61 8.53 7.21
CA ARG A 39 -5.18 8.28 7.03
C ARG A 39 -4.34 9.50 7.41
N ASP A 40 -4.73 10.69 6.94
CA ASP A 40 -4.01 11.93 7.22
C ASP A 40 -4.05 12.28 8.72
N ARG A 41 -5.19 12.00 9.37
CA ARG A 41 -5.31 12.12 10.83
C ARG A 41 -4.37 11.16 11.55
N TRP A 42 -4.36 9.88 11.18
CA TRP A 42 -3.48 8.88 11.79
C TRP A 42 -1.99 9.25 11.66
N LEU A 43 -1.58 9.70 10.47
CA LEU A 43 -0.22 10.15 10.22
C LEU A 43 0.19 11.29 11.15
N ARG A 44 -0.70 12.26 11.37
CA ARG A 44 -0.46 13.38 12.30
C ARG A 44 -0.34 12.92 13.75
N GLU A 45 -1.16 11.97 14.17
CA GLU A 45 -1.18 11.43 15.53
C GLU A 45 0.03 10.53 15.84
N ASN A 46 0.61 9.88 14.82
CA ASN A 46 1.70 8.91 14.97
C ASN A 46 3.04 9.42 14.43
N LEU A 47 3.13 10.72 14.14
CA LEU A 47 4.35 11.30 13.60
C LEU A 47 5.44 11.32 14.69
N PRO A 48 6.66 10.83 14.39
CA PRO A 48 7.72 10.79 15.39
C PRO A 48 8.06 12.22 15.88
N PRO A 49 8.42 12.38 17.18
CA PRO A 49 8.59 13.69 17.81
C PRO A 49 9.78 14.52 17.28
N HIS A 50 10.62 13.93 16.42
CA HIS A 50 11.83 14.55 15.88
C HIS A 50 11.65 15.25 14.53
N HIS A 51 10.44 15.30 13.99
CA HIS A 51 10.12 15.97 12.72
C HIS A 51 9.46 17.34 12.91
N LEU A 52 9.63 17.96 14.09
CA LEU A 52 9.23 19.32 14.41
C LEU A 52 10.33 20.34 14.09
#